data_AF-A0A2D9LHP7-F1
#
_entry.id   AF-A0A2D9LHP7-F1
#
_cell.length_a   1.000
_cell.length_b   1.000
_cell.length_c   1.000
_cell.angle_alpha   90.00
_cell.angle_beta   90.00
_cell.angle_gamma   90.00
#
_symmetry.space_group_name_H-M   'P 1'
#
loop_
_entity.id
_entity.type
_entity.pdbx_description
1 polymer ?
#
loop_
_entity_poly.entity_id
_entity_poly.type
_entity_poly.pdbx_seq_one_letter_code
_entity_poly.pdbx_strand_id
1 'polypeptide(L)'
;MKVKSILFGALVASILSTPALANYGTTIQDLPLLERGVSSTQLLAQGQSKRFNINIQQATTLKIASEHFPGATSTGNRISAVLYNAAGQQVAEASSPRGHFEMVRQLQPGNYQLEVTGNALGGTKEKDNNRYELHVDY
;
A
#
# COMPACT_ATOMS: atom_id res chain seq x y z
N MET A 1 -14.92 -41.18 -61.76
CA MET A 1 -16.01 -41.33 -60.77
C MET A 1 -15.50 -40.75 -59.44
N LYS A 2 -16.24 -39.84 -58.80
CA LYS A 2 -15.82 -39.12 -57.58
C LYS A 2 -16.59 -39.71 -56.38
N VAL A 3 -15.87 -40.08 -55.32
CA VAL A 3 -16.47 -40.50 -54.04
C VAL A 3 -16.23 -39.40 -53.01
N LYS A 4 -17.32 -38.95 -52.36
CA LYS A 4 -17.33 -38.07 -51.19
C LYS A 4 -17.08 -38.89 -49.93
N SER A 5 -16.31 -38.36 -48.98
CA SER A 5 -16.42 -38.74 -47.57
C SER A 5 -16.10 -37.56 -46.66
N ILE A 6 -16.99 -37.36 -45.68
CA ILE A 6 -17.00 -36.35 -44.62
C ILE A 6 -16.15 -36.87 -43.46
N LEU A 7 -15.36 -36.00 -42.81
CA LEU A 7 -14.86 -36.26 -41.46
C LEU A 7 -15.12 -35.05 -40.55
N PHE A 8 -15.93 -35.32 -39.53
CA PHE A 8 -16.17 -34.51 -38.34
C PHE A 8 -14.86 -34.36 -37.54
N GLY A 9 -14.45 -33.12 -37.29
CA GLY A 9 -13.40 -32.80 -36.31
C GLY A 9 -13.99 -31.89 -35.24
N ALA A 10 -14.40 -32.47 -34.11
CA ALA A 10 -14.84 -31.72 -32.95
C ALA A 10 -13.62 -31.09 -32.25
N LEU A 11 -13.48 -29.76 -32.34
CA LEU A 11 -12.54 -29.02 -31.51
C LEU A 11 -13.22 -28.72 -30.17
N VAL A 12 -12.84 -29.48 -29.15
CA VAL A 12 -13.13 -29.16 -27.74
C VAL A 12 -12.34 -27.91 -27.39
N ALA A 13 -13.00 -26.76 -27.36
CA ALA A 13 -12.43 -25.54 -26.79
C ALA A 13 -12.38 -25.69 -25.28
N SER A 14 -11.20 -26.02 -24.75
CA SER A 14 -10.92 -26.04 -23.32
C SER A 14 -11.11 -24.64 -22.75
N ILE A 15 -12.25 -24.39 -22.12
CA ILE A 15 -12.49 -23.20 -21.31
C ILE A 15 -11.54 -23.29 -20.11
N LEU A 16 -10.43 -22.56 -20.16
CA LEU A 16 -9.64 -22.29 -18.96
C LEU A 16 -10.48 -21.36 -18.09
N SER A 17 -11.19 -21.95 -17.13
CA SER A 17 -11.83 -21.25 -16.04
C SER A 17 -10.75 -20.52 -15.24
N THR A 18 -10.48 -19.26 -15.57
CA THR A 18 -9.72 -18.39 -14.68
C THR A 18 -10.53 -18.24 -13.40
N PRO A 19 -9.99 -18.59 -12.22
CA PRO A 19 -10.67 -18.28 -10.99
C PRO A 19 -10.78 -16.76 -10.90
N ALA A 20 -12.01 -16.24 -10.94
CA ALA A 20 -12.27 -14.89 -10.49
C ALA A 20 -11.94 -14.86 -9.00
N LEU A 21 -10.74 -14.42 -8.67
CA LEU A 21 -10.42 -14.06 -7.30
C LEU A 21 -11.41 -12.95 -6.92
N ALA A 22 -12.30 -13.25 -5.98
CA ALA A 22 -13.11 -12.26 -5.30
C ALA A 22 -12.15 -11.31 -4.60
N ASN A 23 -11.78 -10.24 -5.31
CA ASN A 23 -10.91 -9.19 -4.83
C ASN A 23 -11.69 -8.45 -3.74
N TYR A 24 -11.39 -8.74 -2.47
CA TYR A 24 -11.84 -7.91 -1.36
C TYR A 24 -11.42 -6.47 -1.68
N GLY A 25 -12.43 -5.62 -1.86
CA GLY A 25 -12.31 -4.31 -2.50
C GLY A 25 -11.23 -3.44 -1.91
N THR A 26 -10.10 -3.38 -2.60
CA THR A 26 -9.27 -2.17 -2.69
C THR A 26 -8.53 -2.28 -4.01
N THR A 27 -9.27 -2.02 -5.09
CA THR A 27 -8.68 -1.85 -6.41
C THR A 27 -7.58 -0.80 -6.28
N ILE A 28 -6.37 -1.09 -6.76
CA ILE A 28 -5.21 -0.18 -6.70
C ILE A 28 -5.59 1.21 -7.22
N GLN A 29 -6.58 1.34 -8.10
CA GLN A 29 -7.09 2.60 -8.62
C GLN A 29 -7.80 3.54 -7.62
N ASP A 30 -8.26 3.08 -6.46
CA ASP A 30 -9.02 3.91 -5.49
C ASP A 30 -8.19 4.26 -4.23
N LEU A 31 -6.90 3.91 -4.23
CA LEU A 31 -6.01 4.34 -3.15
C LEU A 31 -5.55 5.77 -3.41
N PRO A 32 -5.50 6.63 -2.37
CA PRO A 32 -4.98 7.98 -2.50
C PRO A 32 -3.54 7.94 -3.04
N LEU A 33 -3.30 8.71 -4.09
CA LEU A 33 -1.95 8.91 -4.62
C LEU A 33 -1.16 9.75 -3.62
N LEU A 34 0.01 9.26 -3.25
CA LEU A 34 0.97 9.94 -2.40
C LEU A 34 2.03 10.58 -3.29
N GLU A 35 1.85 11.87 -3.53
CA GLU A 35 2.74 12.69 -4.33
C GLU A 35 3.91 13.22 -3.49
N ARG A 36 4.94 13.72 -4.18
CA ARG A 36 6.04 14.45 -3.54
C ARG A 36 5.48 15.65 -2.74
N GLY A 37 5.93 15.82 -1.51
CA GLY A 37 5.50 16.89 -0.60
C GLY A 37 4.98 16.37 0.73
N VAL A 38 4.08 17.13 1.35
CA VAL A 38 3.43 16.74 2.61
C VAL A 38 2.04 16.19 2.29
N SER A 39 1.77 14.96 2.71
CA SER A 39 0.45 14.35 2.57
C SER A 39 -0.57 15.08 3.44
N SER A 40 -1.86 15.09 3.06
CA SER A 40 -2.93 15.54 3.96
C SER A 40 -2.87 14.82 5.31
N THR A 41 -3.16 15.54 6.39
CA THR A 41 -3.20 15.00 7.75
C THR A 41 -4.11 13.78 7.83
N GLN A 42 -3.58 12.68 8.36
CA GLN A 42 -4.29 11.41 8.49
C GLN A 42 -4.56 11.08 9.95
N LEU A 43 -5.71 10.46 10.21
CA LEU A 43 -5.98 9.86 11.51
C LEU A 43 -5.26 8.52 11.62
N LEU A 44 -4.51 8.36 12.71
CA LEU A 44 -3.91 7.09 13.10
C LEU A 44 -4.94 6.29 13.91
N ALA A 45 -5.84 5.61 13.21
CA ALA A 45 -6.81 4.73 13.85
C ALA A 45 -6.15 3.41 14.30
N GLN A 46 -6.33 3.05 15.56
CA GLN A 46 -5.71 1.86 16.15
C GLN A 46 -6.16 0.59 15.41
N GLY A 47 -5.19 -0.18 14.91
CA GLY A 47 -5.47 -1.43 14.18
C GLY A 47 -6.08 -1.23 12.79
N GLN A 48 -6.08 0.00 12.25
CA GLN A 48 -6.41 0.27 10.86
C GLN A 48 -5.12 0.64 10.12
N SER A 49 -4.85 -0.07 9.03
CA SER A 49 -3.78 0.30 8.11
C SER A 49 -4.33 1.21 7.01
N LYS A 50 -3.56 2.23 6.64
CA LYS A 50 -3.87 3.10 5.52
C LYS A 50 -2.86 2.86 4.41
N ARG A 51 -3.37 2.63 3.20
CA ARG A 51 -2.55 2.39 2.01
C ARG A 51 -2.56 3.61 1.10
N PHE A 52 -1.42 3.84 0.46
CA PHE A 52 -1.21 4.90 -0.52
C PHE A 52 -0.48 4.36 -1.73
N ASN A 53 -0.78 4.89 -2.90
CA ASN A 53 -0.03 4.60 -4.11
C ASN A 53 1.12 5.59 -4.28
N ILE A 54 2.25 5.11 -4.78
CA ILE A 54 3.37 5.94 -5.19
C ILE A 54 3.74 5.53 -6.61
N ASN A 55 3.77 6.49 -7.53
CA ASN A 55 4.22 6.28 -8.90
C ASN A 55 5.61 6.90 -9.10
N ILE A 56 6.59 6.04 -9.34
CA ILE A 56 7.98 6.45 -9.61
C ILE A 56 8.18 6.43 -11.12
N GLN A 57 8.39 7.60 -11.72
CA GLN A 57 8.56 7.73 -13.17
C GLN A 57 10.00 7.47 -13.64
N GLN A 58 10.97 7.78 -12.78
CA GLN A 58 12.40 7.64 -13.04
C GLN A 58 13.10 7.05 -11.82
N ALA A 59 14.22 6.35 -12.02
CA ALA A 59 15.01 5.83 -10.91
C ALA A 59 15.40 6.96 -9.94
N THR A 60 15.04 6.82 -8.67
CA THR A 60 15.20 7.88 -7.67
C THR A 60 15.37 7.30 -6.26
N THR A 61 15.80 8.13 -5.32
CA THR A 61 15.85 7.80 -3.91
C THR A 61 14.58 8.32 -3.23
N LEU A 62 13.65 7.41 -2.95
CA LEU A 62 12.46 7.71 -2.17
C LEU A 62 12.83 7.92 -0.69
N LYS A 63 12.51 9.09 -0.16
CA LYS A 63 12.53 9.40 1.26
C LYS A 63 11.09 9.62 1.74
N ILE A 64 10.68 8.88 2.76
CA ILE A 64 9.41 9.06 3.45
C ILE A 64 9.70 9.22 4.93
N ALA A 65 9.28 10.34 5.51
CA ALA A 65 9.31 10.56 6.95
C ALA A 65 7.89 10.77 7.48
N SER A 66 7.60 10.26 8.68
CA SER A 66 6.36 10.60 9.38
C SER A 66 6.59 11.68 10.40
N GLU A 67 5.73 12.70 10.35
CA GLU A 67 5.57 13.66 11.43
C GLU A 67 4.30 13.31 12.19
N HIS A 68 4.45 12.98 13.48
CA HIS A 68 3.34 12.66 14.36
C HIS A 68 3.06 13.86 15.27
N PHE A 69 1.79 14.23 15.37
CA PHE A 69 1.32 15.27 16.28
C PHE A 69 0.72 14.59 17.51
N PRO A 70 1.50 14.38 18.59
CA PRO A 70 0.96 13.80 19.81
C PRO A 70 -0.04 14.79 20.42
N GLY A 71 -1.28 14.35 20.64
CA GLY A 71 -2.13 14.97 21.66
C GLY A 71 -1.41 14.91 23.01
N ALA A 72 -1.73 15.84 23.92
CA ALA A 72 -1.04 16.03 25.20
C ALA A 72 -0.93 14.76 26.08
N THR A 73 -1.69 13.71 25.78
CA THR A 73 -1.79 12.43 26.51
C THR A 73 -1.18 11.23 25.79
N SER A 74 -0.59 11.42 24.60
CA SER A 74 -0.21 10.28 23.75
C SER A 74 1.19 9.74 24.04
N THR A 75 1.30 8.96 25.12
CA THR A 75 2.47 8.13 25.41
C THR A 75 2.40 6.80 24.65
N GLY A 76 3.32 6.57 23.71
CA GLY A 76 3.53 5.23 23.13
C GLY A 76 2.76 4.89 21.85
N ASN A 77 2.57 5.86 20.96
CA ASN A 77 2.08 5.57 19.61
C ASN A 77 3.20 5.00 18.75
N ARG A 78 3.17 3.70 18.53
CA ARG A 78 4.00 3.08 17.50
C ARG A 78 3.37 3.33 16.14
N ILE A 79 4.14 3.90 15.24
CA ILE A 79 3.81 3.96 13.81
C ILE A 79 4.76 3.04 13.06
N SER A 80 4.24 2.32 12.09
CA SER A 80 5.00 1.47 11.19
C SER A 80 4.57 1.77 9.77
N ALA A 81 5.52 1.70 8.84
CA ALA A 81 5.29 1.81 7.42
C ALA A 81 5.99 0.70 6.68
N VAL A 82 5.29 0.07 5.75
CA VAL A 82 5.80 -0.99 4.89
C VAL A 82 5.60 -0.57 3.44
N LEU A 83 6.66 -0.65 2.65
CA LEU A 83 6.66 -0.33 1.23
C LEU A 83 6.62 -1.63 0.43
N TYR A 84 5.64 -1.74 -0.45
CA TYR A 84 5.45 -2.86 -1.36
C TYR A 84 5.70 -2.44 -2.81
N ASN A 85 6.25 -3.34 -3.61
CA ASN A 85 6.34 -3.18 -5.06
C ASN A 85 5.03 -3.59 -5.76
N ALA A 86 4.96 -3.42 -7.09
CA ALA A 86 3.80 -3.81 -7.90
C ALA A 86 3.43 -5.30 -7.81
N ALA A 87 4.37 -6.18 -7.45
CA ALA A 87 4.11 -7.60 -7.22
C ALA A 87 3.59 -7.91 -5.80
N GLY A 88 3.38 -6.88 -4.96
CA GLY A 88 2.97 -7.03 -3.57
C GLY A 88 4.09 -7.49 -2.63
N GLN A 89 5.34 -7.47 -3.08
CA GLN A 89 6.49 -7.87 -2.27
C GLN A 89 6.98 -6.67 -1.45
N GLN A 90 7.25 -6.92 -0.16
CA GLN A 90 7.86 -5.92 0.71
C GLN A 90 9.28 -5.61 0.23
N VAL A 91 9.52 -4.33 -0.08
CA VAL A 91 10.84 -3.82 -0.48
C VAL A 91 11.50 -2.99 0.61
N ALA A 92 10.72 -2.46 1.57
CA ALA A 92 11.23 -1.77 2.74
C ALA A 92 10.22 -1.70 3.87
N GLU A 93 10.73 -1.43 5.07
CA GLU A 93 9.94 -1.18 6.26
C GLU A 93 10.66 -0.14 7.13
N ALA A 94 9.88 0.68 7.81
CA ALA A 94 10.34 1.60 8.84
C ALA A 94 9.32 1.60 9.98
N SER A 95 9.77 1.65 11.23
CA SER A 95 8.86 1.80 12.36
C SER A 95 9.49 2.65 13.45
N SER A 96 8.62 3.30 14.22
CA SER A 96 9.04 4.15 15.33
C SER A 96 8.11 3.98 16.51
N PRO A 97 8.63 3.65 17.70
CA PRO A 97 7.83 3.57 18.92
C PRO A 97 7.37 4.96 19.43
N ARG A 98 7.86 6.04 18.82
CA ARG A 98 7.57 7.43 19.22
C ARG A 98 6.77 8.22 18.18
N GLY A 99 6.26 7.58 17.13
CA GLY A 99 5.46 8.26 16.10
C GLY A 99 6.25 8.85 14.91
N HIS A 100 7.58 8.80 14.93
CA HIS A 100 8.42 9.42 13.89
C HIS A 100 9.31 8.38 13.22
N PHE A 101 8.91 7.85 12.06
CA PHE A 101 9.73 6.95 11.26
C PHE A 101 10.38 7.71 10.09
N GLU A 102 11.51 7.21 9.63
CA GLU A 102 12.12 7.62 8.36
C GLU A 102 12.46 6.36 7.54
N MET A 103 12.14 6.40 6.25
CA MET A 103 12.43 5.37 5.27
C MET A 103 13.16 6.01 4.09
N VAL A 104 14.32 5.47 3.72
CA VAL A 104 15.09 5.94 2.55
C VAL A 104 15.45 4.75 1.67
N ARG A 105 15.03 4.75 0.41
CA ARG A 105 15.23 3.62 -0.52
C ARG A 105 15.42 4.07 -1.97
N GLN A 106 16.37 3.44 -2.66
CA GLN A 106 16.49 3.58 -4.11
C GLN A 106 15.43 2.73 -4.81
N LEU A 107 14.61 3.36 -5.63
CA LEU A 107 13.54 2.72 -6.37
C LEU A 107 13.77 2.86 -7.88
N GLN A 108 13.36 1.83 -8.61
CA GLN A 108 13.29 1.86 -10.06
C GLN A 108 11.93 2.44 -10.51
N PRO A 109 11.79 2.85 -11.78
CA PRO A 109 10.51 3.26 -12.31
C PRO A 109 9.45 2.16 -12.11
N GLY A 110 8.29 2.53 -11.57
CA GLY A 110 7.23 1.57 -11.28
C GLY A 110 6.18 2.08 -10.28
N ASN A 111 5.21 1.20 -10.01
CA ASN A 111 4.17 1.43 -9.03
C ASN A 111 4.55 0.77 -7.70
N TYR A 112 4.37 1.53 -6.63
CA TYR A 112 4.63 1.10 -5.27
C TYR A 112 3.43 1.42 -4.38
N GLN A 113 3.31 0.69 -3.28
CA GLN A 113 2.28 0.94 -2.27
C GLN A 113 2.93 1.12 -0.91
N LEU A 114 2.60 2.21 -0.24
CA LEU A 114 2.99 2.44 1.15
C LEU A 114 1.80 2.08 2.03
N GLU A 115 1.97 1.10 2.91
CA GLU A 115 1.04 0.81 3.99
C GLU A 115 1.56 1.42 5.28
N VAL A 116 0.74 2.25 5.94
CA VAL A 116 1.06 2.86 7.23
C VAL A 116 0.07 2.34 8.28
N THR A 117 0.61 1.86 9.39
CA THR A 117 -0.16 1.26 10.48
C THR A 117 0.22 1.89 11.81
N GLY A 118 -0.79 2.18 12.62
CA GLY A 118 -0.62 2.71 13.97
C GLY A 118 -1.05 1.74 15.05
N ASN A 119 -0.27 1.67 16.12
CA ASN A 119 -0.66 0.98 17.35
C ASN A 119 -0.34 1.86 18.56
N ALA A 120 -1.37 2.25 19.30
CA ALA A 120 -1.22 2.88 20.61
C ALA A 120 -1.03 1.78 21.66
N LEU A 121 0.18 1.62 22.20
CA LEU A 121 0.51 0.54 23.15
C LEU A 121 0.22 0.89 24.62
N GLY A 122 -0.51 1.99 24.90
CA GLY A 122 -0.85 2.35 26.27
C GLY A 122 -1.71 3.61 26.35
N GLY A 123 -3.02 3.42 26.41
CA GLY A 123 -3.99 4.50 26.63
C GLY A 123 -5.40 3.97 26.47
N THR A 124 -6.28 4.30 27.42
CA THR A 124 -7.70 3.96 27.40
C THR A 124 -8.34 4.25 26.04
N LYS A 125 -9.33 3.43 25.67
CA LYS A 125 -10.08 3.34 24.40
C LYS A 125 -10.77 4.62 23.90
N GLU A 126 -10.33 5.79 24.33
CA GLU A 126 -11.00 7.07 24.16
C GLU A 126 -10.11 8.00 23.34
N LYS A 127 -10.46 8.15 22.06
CA LYS A 127 -10.59 9.48 21.43
C LYS A 127 -9.34 10.35 21.26
N ASP A 128 -8.13 9.82 21.43
CA ASP A 128 -6.93 10.51 20.99
C ASP A 128 -6.90 10.49 19.45
N ASN A 129 -7.29 11.62 18.85
CA ASN A 129 -7.15 11.92 17.43
C ASN A 129 -5.65 12.05 17.10
N ASN A 130 -4.94 10.94 17.19
CA ASN A 130 -3.56 10.84 16.77
C ASN A 130 -3.51 11.13 15.28
N ARG A 131 -2.77 12.17 14.92
CA ARG A 131 -2.66 12.65 13.57
C ARG A 131 -1.23 12.51 13.11
N TYR A 132 -1.06 12.06 11.88
CA TYR A 132 0.24 12.01 11.24
C TYR A 132 0.19 12.62 9.85
N GLU A 133 1.33 13.13 9.43
CA GLU A 133 1.61 13.57 8.08
C GLU A 133 2.81 12.79 7.55
N LEU A 134 2.81 12.54 6.24
CA LEU A 134 3.90 11.90 5.54
C LEU A 134 4.60 12.95 4.70
N HIS A 135 5.91 13.08 4.90
CA HIS A 135 6.78 13.93 4.12
C HIS A 135 7.49 13.03 3.11
N VAL A 136 7.22 13.26 1.84
CA VAL A 136 7.65 12.41 0.74
C VAL A 136 8.53 13.20 -0.21
N ASP A 137 9.72 12.69 -0.50
CA ASP A 137 10.66 13.31 -1.42
C ASP A 137 11.30 12.25 -2.33
N TYR A 138 11.43 12.54 -3.61
CA TYR A 138 11.98 11.66 -4.66
C TYR A 138 12.04 12.36 -6.01
#